data_AF-A0AAU3RQF7-F1
#
_entry.id   AF-A0AAU3RQF7-F1
#
_cell.length_a   1.000
_cell.length_b   1.000
_cell.length_c   1.000
_cell.angle_alpha   90.00
_cell.angle_beta   90.00
_cell.angle_gamma   90.00
#
_symmetry.space_group_name_H-M   'P 1'
#
loop_
_entity.id
_entity.type
_entity.pdbx_description
1 polymer ?
#
loop_
_entity_poly.entity_id
_entity_poly.type
_entity_poly.pdbx_seq_one_letter_code
_entity_poly.pdbx_strand_id
1 'polypeptide(L)'
;MYAYAEVNWDGPAFREVDDPTIFDGAKLRLQIKQSREGTDPVVVERDFPGLEEWLEDSTSNANYDGRYRTGTISHRAGPGAMADSVLFLDWHGDGRGYQRHDYTASPTV
;
A
#
# COMPACT_ATOMS: atom_id res chain seq x y z
N MET A 1 14.86 1.86 13.16
CA MET A 1 13.41 1.93 12.90
C MET A 1 12.98 0.65 12.20
N TYR A 2 11.80 0.14 12.56
CA TYR A 2 11.10 -0.94 11.85
C TYR A 2 9.77 -0.37 11.39
N ALA A 3 9.39 -0.63 10.14
CA ALA A 3 8.17 -0.11 9.54
C ALA A 3 7.42 -1.21 8.80
N TYR A 4 6.10 -1.18 8.94
CA TYR A 4 5.14 -1.98 8.18
C TYR A 4 3.89 -1.11 7.96
N ALA A 5 3.08 -1.45 6.97
CA ALA A 5 1.74 -0.91 6.80
C ALA A 5 0.69 -2.02 6.89
N GLU A 6 -0.48 -1.61 7.39
CA GLU A 6 -1.73 -2.35 7.30
C GLU A 6 -2.70 -1.55 6.47
N VAL A 7 -3.31 -2.21 5.49
CA VAL A 7 -4.36 -1.65 4.64
C VAL A 7 -5.65 -2.33 5.03
N ASN A 8 -6.70 -1.55 5.22
CA ASN A 8 -8.06 -2.04 5.31
C ASN A 8 -8.87 -1.32 4.23
N TRP A 9 -9.81 -2.01 3.60
CA TRP A 9 -10.66 -1.44 2.57
C TRP A 9 -12.06 -2.01 2.67
N ASP A 10 -13.02 -1.20 2.24
CA ASP A 10 -14.38 -1.62 1.98
C ASP A 10 -14.56 -1.65 0.46
N GLY A 11 -14.96 -2.80 -0.08
CA GLY A 11 -15.00 -3.04 -1.52
C GLY A 11 -16.40 -2.95 -2.13
N PRO A 12 -16.53 -2.99 -3.46
CA PRO A 12 -17.83 -2.98 -4.13
C PRO A 12 -18.60 -4.28 -3.88
N ALA A 13 -19.92 -4.20 -3.65
CA ALA A 13 -20.79 -5.37 -3.38
C ALA A 13 -21.45 -6.01 -4.63
N PHE A 14 -21.09 -5.56 -5.85
CA PHE A 14 -21.80 -5.92 -7.10
C PHE A 14 -20.91 -6.55 -8.18
N ARG A 15 -19.71 -7.03 -7.81
CA ARG A 15 -18.80 -7.74 -8.70
C ARG A 15 -19.09 -9.25 -8.64
N GLU A 16 -18.48 -10.02 -9.54
CA GLU A 16 -18.50 -11.48 -9.41
C GLU A 16 -17.73 -11.90 -8.14
N VAL A 17 -17.83 -13.14 -7.68
CA VAL A 17 -16.97 -13.63 -6.60
C VAL A 17 -15.57 -13.82 -7.17
N ASP A 18 -14.58 -13.26 -6.49
CA ASP A 18 -13.15 -13.36 -6.78
C ASP A 18 -12.81 -12.91 -8.22
N ASP A 19 -13.23 -11.71 -8.58
CA ASP A 19 -13.13 -11.13 -9.92
C ASP A 19 -11.68 -10.65 -10.18
N PRO A 20 -10.90 -11.35 -11.03
CA PRO A 20 -9.51 -10.99 -11.33
C PRO A 20 -9.40 -9.90 -12.41
N THR A 21 -10.49 -9.16 -12.67
CA THR A 21 -10.57 -8.12 -13.70
C THR A 21 -10.82 -6.74 -13.09
N ILE A 22 -10.53 -6.57 -11.80
CA ILE A 22 -10.64 -5.28 -11.13
C ILE A 22 -9.36 -4.48 -11.36
N PHE A 23 -8.20 -5.13 -11.19
CA PHE A 23 -6.89 -4.52 -11.33
C PHE A 23 -6.03 -5.27 -12.36
N ASP A 24 -5.22 -4.53 -13.12
CA ASP A 24 -4.07 -5.08 -13.86
C ASP A 24 -2.83 -5.21 -12.95
N GLY A 25 -2.92 -4.65 -11.74
CA GLY A 25 -1.88 -4.70 -10.73
C GLY A 25 -2.21 -3.83 -9.50
N ALA A 26 -1.83 -4.30 -8.33
CA ALA A 26 -1.85 -3.47 -7.12
C ALA A 26 -0.66 -3.76 -6.21
N LYS A 27 -0.04 -2.71 -5.66
CA LYS A 27 1.08 -2.85 -4.74
C LYS A 27 1.13 -1.75 -3.70
N LEU A 28 1.70 -2.10 -2.55
CA LEU A 28 2.15 -1.11 -1.57
C LEU A 28 3.66 -0.90 -1.68
N ARG A 29 4.10 0.35 -1.56
CA ARG A 29 5.48 0.69 -1.26
C ARG A 29 5.58 1.22 0.15
N LEU A 30 6.50 0.67 0.94
CA LEU A 30 6.92 1.29 2.19
C LEU A 30 8.14 2.15 1.95
N GLN A 31 8.20 3.30 2.60
CA GLN A 31 9.34 4.21 2.57
C GLN A 31 9.71 4.59 4.01
N ILE A 32 10.98 4.46 4.39
CA ILE A 32 11.49 5.15 5.58
C ILE A 32 12.17 6.43 5.09
N LYS A 33 11.81 7.55 5.70
CA LYS A 33 12.35 8.88 5.43
C LYS A 33 13.09 9.42 6.65
N GLN A 34 13.98 10.38 6.44
CA GLN A 34 14.72 11.05 7.51
C GLN A 34 14.35 12.53 7.56
N SER A 35 13.67 12.97 8.62
CA SER A 35 13.29 14.37 8.75
C SER A 35 14.49 15.30 8.71
N ARG A 36 14.43 16.34 7.89
CA ARG A 36 15.44 17.40 7.76
C ARG A 36 14.80 18.70 7.26
N GLU A 37 15.56 19.79 7.29
CA GLU A 37 15.12 21.04 6.65
C GLU A 37 14.86 20.80 5.15
N GLY A 38 13.66 21.17 4.67
CA GLY A 38 13.22 20.97 3.30
C GLY A 38 12.53 19.62 3.08
N THR A 39 12.89 18.91 2.02
CA THR A 39 12.27 17.61 1.67
C THR A 39 12.95 16.46 2.41
N ASP A 40 12.14 15.69 3.14
CA ASP A 40 12.56 14.46 3.80
C ASP A 40 12.98 13.40 2.75
N PRO A 41 14.26 13.01 2.69
CA PRO A 41 14.73 12.03 1.75
C PRO A 41 14.27 10.63 2.17
N VAL A 42 13.91 9.82 1.18
CA VAL A 42 13.73 8.37 1.36
C VAL A 42 15.11 7.75 1.57
N VAL A 43 15.29 7.05 2.69
CA VAL A 43 16.55 6.36 3.03
C VAL A 43 16.48 4.85 2.79
N VAL A 44 15.27 4.29 2.79
CA VAL A 44 14.98 2.93 2.28
C VAL A 44 13.57 2.89 1.75
N GLU A 45 13.34 2.13 0.68
CA GLU A 45 12.01 1.80 0.20
C GLU A 45 11.92 0.34 -0.26
N ARG A 46 10.71 -0.22 -0.24
CA ARG A 46 10.44 -1.57 -0.74
C ARG A 46 9.01 -1.68 -1.26
N ASP A 47 8.88 -2.30 -2.43
CA ASP A 47 7.58 -2.68 -3.00
C ASP A 47 7.12 -4.05 -2.45
N PHE A 48 5.82 -4.15 -2.21
CA PHE A 48 5.07 -5.33 -1.79
C PHE A 48 3.95 -5.55 -2.80
N PRO A 49 4.15 -6.44 -3.80
CA PRO A 49 3.22 -6.62 -4.91
C PRO A 49 2.01 -7.50 -4.59
N GLY A 50 2.01 -8.22 -3.47
CA GLY A 50 0.93 -9.14 -3.12
C GLY A 50 -0.32 -8.45 -2.57
N LEU A 51 -0.64 -7.22 -2.97
CA LEU A 51 -1.88 -6.55 -2.55
C LEU A 51 -3.04 -6.85 -3.51
N GLU A 52 -2.75 -7.01 -4.79
CA GLU A 52 -3.73 -7.31 -5.85
C GLU A 52 -4.59 -8.53 -5.53
N GLU A 53 -3.96 -9.67 -5.27
CA GLU A 53 -4.65 -10.93 -4.93
C GLU A 53 -5.62 -10.75 -3.75
N TRP A 54 -5.33 -9.84 -2.81
CA TRP A 54 -6.21 -9.60 -1.66
C TRP A 54 -7.34 -8.63 -1.99
N LEU A 55 -7.08 -7.63 -2.84
CA LEU A 55 -8.11 -6.68 -3.27
C LEU A 55 -9.14 -7.32 -4.21
N GLU A 56 -8.75 -8.39 -4.90
CA GLU A 56 -9.63 -9.15 -5.80
C GLU A 56 -10.22 -10.40 -5.12
N ASP A 57 -9.80 -10.73 -3.91
CA ASP A 57 -10.40 -11.79 -3.08
C ASP A 57 -11.67 -11.26 -2.41
N SER A 58 -12.75 -12.02 -2.49
CA SER A 58 -14.05 -11.64 -1.97
C SER A 58 -14.63 -12.70 -1.06
N THR A 59 -15.57 -12.31 -0.21
CA THR A 59 -16.40 -13.30 0.49
C THR A 59 -17.35 -13.99 -0.50
N SER A 60 -17.92 -15.13 -0.09
CA SER A 60 -18.93 -15.87 -0.88
C SER A 60 -20.18 -15.06 -1.29
N ASN A 61 -20.35 -13.85 -0.74
CA ASN A 61 -21.44 -12.93 -1.08
C ASN A 61 -20.97 -11.78 -1.99
N ALA A 62 -19.80 -11.92 -2.65
CA ALA A 62 -19.17 -10.90 -3.47
C ALA A 62 -18.94 -9.57 -2.72
N ASN A 63 -18.64 -9.67 -1.42
CA ASN A 63 -18.18 -8.53 -0.63
C ASN A 63 -16.65 -8.50 -0.60
N TYR A 64 -16.07 -7.40 -1.05
CA TYR A 64 -14.65 -7.19 -1.26
C TYR A 64 -14.00 -6.42 -0.11
N ASP A 65 -14.48 -6.62 1.11
CA ASP A 65 -13.89 -6.02 2.30
C ASP A 65 -12.69 -6.84 2.75
N GLY A 66 -11.59 -6.19 3.10
CA GLY A 66 -10.41 -6.95 3.44
C GLY A 66 -9.33 -6.17 4.17
N ARG A 67 -8.31 -6.92 4.55
CA ARG A 67 -7.14 -6.41 5.24
C ARG A 67 -5.89 -7.08 4.73
N TYR A 68 -4.86 -6.28 4.48
CA TYR A 68 -3.55 -6.73 4.06
C TYR A 68 -2.47 -6.12 4.96
N ARG A 69 -1.49 -6.93 5.35
CA ARG A 69 -0.33 -6.49 6.11
C ARG A 69 0.94 -6.79 5.33
N THR A 70 1.71 -5.73 5.07
CA THR A 70 3.05 -5.86 4.47
C THR A 70 4.02 -6.58 5.40
N GLY A 71 5.10 -7.13 4.82
CA GLY A 71 6.27 -7.48 5.60
C GLY A 71 6.96 -6.24 6.18
N THR A 72 7.81 -6.43 7.19
CA THR A 72 8.54 -5.34 7.84
C THR A 72 9.78 -4.94 7.03
N ILE A 73 10.00 -3.64 6.83
CA ILE A 73 11.31 -3.08 6.44
C ILE A 73 12.00 -2.44 7.63
N SER A 74 13.32 -2.37 7.61
CA SER A 74 14.10 -1.76 8.68
C SER A 74 15.26 -0.95 8.15
N HIS A 75 15.61 0.09 8.90
CA HIS A 75 16.80 0.89 8.67
C HIS A 75 17.32 1.45 9.98
N ARG A 76 18.65 1.55 10.10
CA ARG A 76 19.29 2.22 11.23
C ARG A 76 19.21 3.72 11.01
N ALA A 77 18.14 4.32 11.51
CA ALA A 77 17.89 5.76 11.41
C ALA A 77 18.02 6.43 12.79
N GLY A 78 18.36 7.72 12.78
CA GLY A 78 18.47 8.55 13.98
C GLY A 78 17.11 9.14 14.41
N PRO A 79 17.11 10.09 15.35
CA PRO A 79 15.93 10.90 15.67
C PRO A 79 15.37 11.55 14.39
N GLY A 80 14.04 11.62 14.27
CA GLY A 80 13.36 12.19 13.10
C GLY A 80 13.13 11.21 11.95
N ALA A 81 13.41 9.91 12.12
CA ALA A 81 13.00 8.91 11.13
C ALA A 81 11.47 8.79 11.07
N MET A 82 10.91 8.78 9.87
CA MET A 82 9.49 8.66 9.59
C MET A 82 9.26 7.49 8.63
N ALA A 83 8.07 6.90 8.65
CA ALA A 83 7.71 5.82 7.75
C ALA A 83 6.41 6.17 7.02
N ASP A 84 6.47 6.18 5.70
CA ASP A 84 5.33 6.44 4.84
C ASP A 84 4.99 5.20 4.02
N SER A 85 3.78 5.16 3.48
CA SER A 85 3.39 4.20 2.47
C SER A 85 2.86 4.90 1.22
N VAL A 86 2.98 4.21 0.10
CA VAL A 86 2.43 4.63 -1.18
C VAL A 86 1.64 3.46 -1.75
N LEU A 87 0.36 3.69 -2.00
CA LEU A 87 -0.50 2.74 -2.70
C LEU A 87 -0.42 2.99 -4.20
N PHE A 88 -0.22 1.91 -4.94
CA PHE A 88 -0.29 1.92 -6.39
C PHE A 88 -1.43 1.00 -6.84
N LEU A 89 -2.35 1.55 -7.63
CA LEU A 89 -3.47 0.83 -8.22
C LEU A 89 -3.42 0.98 -9.75
N ASP A 90 -3.41 -0.12 -10.47
CA ASP A 90 -3.53 -0.17 -11.92
C ASP A 90 -4.90 -0.77 -12.27
N TRP A 91 -5.85 0.06 -12.70
CA TRP A 91 -7.22 -0.39 -12.93
C TRP A 91 -7.31 -1.13 -14.26
N HIS A 92 -7.98 -2.28 -14.25
CA HIS A 92 -8.06 -3.13 -15.43
C HIS A 92 -8.58 -2.36 -16.66
N GLY A 93 -7.76 -2.29 -17.70
CA GLY A 93 -8.14 -1.73 -18.99
C GLY A 93 -8.38 -0.21 -19.02
N ASP A 94 -7.98 0.56 -18.00
CA ASP A 94 -8.16 2.01 -17.98
C ASP A 94 -7.11 2.78 -18.82
N GLY A 95 -6.01 2.10 -19.16
CA GLY A 95 -4.90 2.62 -19.98
C GLY A 95 -3.99 3.62 -19.28
N ARG A 96 -4.10 3.78 -17.95
CA ARG A 96 -3.36 4.77 -17.17
C ARG A 96 -2.17 4.19 -16.42
N GLY A 97 -2.10 2.86 -16.30
CA GLY A 97 -1.08 2.19 -15.51
C GLY A 97 -1.24 2.49 -14.02
N TYR A 98 -0.24 2.09 -13.22
CA TYR A 98 -0.20 2.39 -11.79
C TYR A 98 -0.44 3.86 -11.44
N GLN A 99 -1.59 4.12 -10.81
CA GLN A 99 -1.93 5.37 -10.16
C GLN A 99 -1.39 5.40 -8.74
N ARG A 100 -0.78 6.53 -8.35
CA ARG A 100 -0.09 6.70 -7.07
C ARG A 100 -0.99 7.40 -6.05
N HIS A 101 -1.03 6.87 -4.82
CA HIS A 101 -1.70 7.48 -3.68
C HIS A 101 -0.76 7.49 -2.47
N ASP A 102 -0.40 8.67 -1.99
CA ASP A 102 0.56 8.87 -0.90
C ASP A 102 -0.14 8.86 0.48
N TYR A 103 0.41 8.10 1.42
CA TYR A 103 -0.03 8.03 2.81
C TYR A 103 1.15 8.34 3.73
N THR A 104 1.18 9.57 4.23
CA THR A 104 2.19 10.00 5.19
C THR A 104 1.82 9.52 6.59
N ALA A 105 2.68 8.76 7.26
CA ALA A 105 2.46 8.50 8.68
C ALA A 105 3.06 9.64 9.50
N SER A 106 2.30 10.13 10.48
CA SER A 106 2.82 11.04 11.49
C SER A 106 4.02 10.40 12.22
N PRO A 107 4.99 11.18 12.73
CA PRO A 107 6.06 10.63 13.54
C PRO A 107 5.45 9.79 14.66
N THR A 108 5.84 8.52 14.76
CA THR A 108 5.45 7.71 15.92
C THR A 108 6.19 8.32 17.11
N VAL A 109 5.40 8.86 18.05
CA VAL A 109 5.86 9.57 19.26
C VAL A 109 6.71 8.64 20.13
#